data_AF-A0AAU7JTI5-F1
#
_entry.id   AF-A0AAU7JTI5-F1
#
_cell.length_a   1.000
_cell.length_b   1.000
_cell.length_c   1.000
_cell.angle_alpha   90.00
_cell.angle_beta   90.00
_cell.angle_gamma   90.00
#
_symmetry.space_group_name_H-M   'P 1'
#
loop_
_entity.id
_entity.type
_entity.pdbx_description
1 polymer ?
#
loop_
_entity_poly.entity_id
_entity_poly.type
_entity_poly.pdbx_seq_one_letter_code
_entity_poly.pdbx_strand_id
1 'polypeptide(L)'
;MAGPRMARAVTVLVALAVMAGAALVWLPAGATDRLTGLAHLGSRTQDGVSIDRGVFAYDEAAGTSHEMFVVTDYSIATPVVVAAVAAAAQRFMMVDETGHEHTTEAQVEAAMAHDLYTPNYTSDPEVTPDGVQLYVDCKGSIEEPMAETFRTILREELVRADVRARVRVAG
;
A
#
# COMPACT_ATOMS: atom_id res chain seq x y z
N MET A 1 38.10 59.34 -10.04
CA MET A 1 38.52 57.94 -10.20
C MET A 1 37.78 57.08 -9.19
N ALA A 2 36.80 56.30 -9.64
CA ALA A 2 36.32 55.05 -9.04
C ALA A 2 35.12 54.58 -9.90
N GLY A 3 35.23 53.38 -10.45
CA GLY A 3 34.25 52.78 -11.37
C GLY A 3 33.03 52.14 -10.67
N PRO A 4 32.11 51.56 -11.46
CA PRO A 4 30.77 51.15 -11.03
C PRO A 4 30.64 49.64 -10.75
N ARG A 5 29.65 49.25 -9.95
CA ARG A 5 29.06 47.89 -9.90
C ARG A 5 27.55 48.03 -9.64
N MET A 6 26.72 47.97 -10.68
CA MET A 6 25.97 46.79 -11.13
C MET A 6 25.07 46.14 -10.06
N ALA A 7 23.76 46.36 -10.19
CA ALA A 7 22.72 45.42 -9.77
C ALA A 7 21.75 45.25 -10.95
N ARG A 8 21.57 43.99 -11.35
CA ARG A 8 20.84 43.55 -12.55
C ARG A 8 19.33 43.49 -12.27
N ALA A 9 18.57 43.86 -13.29
CA ALA A 9 17.14 43.67 -13.42
C ALA A 9 16.78 42.20 -13.71
N VAL A 10 15.62 41.75 -13.24
CA VAL A 10 14.80 40.75 -13.93
C VAL A 10 13.33 41.14 -13.74
N THR A 11 12.75 41.69 -14.80
CA THR A 11 11.32 41.89 -14.98
C THR A 11 10.77 40.65 -15.70
N VAL A 12 9.78 39.96 -15.12
CA VAL A 12 9.09 38.87 -15.81
C VAL A 12 7.96 39.46 -16.65
N LEU A 13 8.00 39.13 -17.93
CA LEU A 13 7.12 39.60 -19.00
C LEU A 13 5.93 38.63 -19.12
N VAL A 14 4.71 39.14 -18.97
CA VAL A 14 3.47 38.43 -19.29
C VAL A 14 3.26 38.52 -20.79
N ALA A 15 3.12 37.38 -21.48
CA ALA A 15 2.76 37.34 -22.89
C ALA A 15 1.39 36.64 -23.08
N LEU A 16 0.60 37.26 -23.94
CA LEU A 16 -0.82 37.07 -24.20
C LEU A 16 -1.10 36.01 -25.29
N ALA A 17 -2.36 35.54 -25.28
CA ALA A 17 -3.08 34.57 -26.12
C ALA A 17 -2.83 34.52 -27.64
N VAL A 18 -3.10 33.34 -28.25
CA VAL A 18 -3.61 33.18 -29.63
C VAL A 18 -4.67 32.07 -29.71
N MET A 19 -5.62 32.29 -30.62
CA MET A 19 -6.95 31.72 -30.81
C MET A 19 -7.04 30.42 -31.64
N ALA A 20 -8.22 29.78 -31.50
CA ALA A 20 -9.04 29.10 -32.53
C ALA A 20 -8.62 27.72 -33.08
N GLY A 21 -9.58 26.78 -33.03
CA GLY A 21 -9.56 25.54 -33.80
C GLY A 21 -10.61 24.52 -33.33
N ALA A 22 -11.90 24.81 -33.53
CA ALA A 22 -12.95 23.81 -33.36
C ALA A 22 -12.94 22.82 -34.54
N ALA A 23 -12.49 21.59 -34.32
CA ALA A 23 -12.69 20.48 -35.23
C ALA A 23 -13.91 19.68 -34.77
N LEU A 24 -15.04 19.93 -35.43
CA LEU A 24 -16.27 19.15 -35.30
C LEU A 24 -16.05 17.81 -36.04
N VAL A 25 -15.77 16.74 -35.29
CA VAL A 25 -15.70 15.38 -35.85
C VAL A 25 -17.11 14.81 -35.91
N TRP A 26 -17.57 14.55 -37.14
CA TRP A 26 -18.85 13.92 -37.45
C TRP A 26 -18.69 12.40 -37.32
N LEU A 27 -19.37 11.78 -36.34
CA LEU A 27 -19.46 10.33 -36.19
C LEU A 27 -20.72 9.82 -36.91
N PRO A 28 -20.63 8.80 -37.79
CA PRO A 28 -21.82 8.22 -38.39
C PRO A 28 -22.63 7.44 -37.36
N ALA A 29 -23.95 7.65 -37.37
CA ALA A 29 -24.93 6.90 -36.59
C ALA A 29 -25.01 5.46 -37.10
N GLY A 30 -24.67 4.48 -36.25
CA GLY A 30 -24.89 3.07 -36.57
C GLY A 30 -23.93 2.11 -35.88
N ALA A 31 -24.03 1.99 -34.55
CA ALA A 31 -23.51 0.85 -33.79
C ALA A 31 -24.21 0.73 -32.42
N THR A 32 -25.54 0.68 -32.44
CA THR A 32 -26.32 0.22 -31.29
C THR A 32 -26.38 -1.29 -31.33
N ASP A 33 -25.35 -1.97 -30.81
CA ASP A 33 -25.56 -3.30 -30.24
C ASP A 33 -24.44 -3.71 -29.28
N ARG A 34 -24.85 -4.28 -28.14
CA ARG A 34 -24.06 -4.99 -27.12
C ARG A 34 -23.12 -4.20 -26.20
N LEU A 35 -23.67 -3.56 -25.17
CA LEU A 35 -23.03 -3.48 -23.85
C LEU A 35 -24.07 -3.56 -22.71
N THR A 36 -24.88 -4.62 -22.71
CA THR A 36 -25.55 -5.15 -21.52
C THR A 36 -24.83 -6.44 -21.12
N GLY A 37 -23.72 -6.28 -20.40
CA GLY A 37 -22.94 -7.40 -19.88
C GLY A 37 -21.67 -6.88 -19.23
N LEU A 38 -21.45 -7.24 -17.96
CA LEU A 38 -20.34 -6.86 -17.05
C LEU A 38 -20.64 -5.74 -16.02
N ALA A 39 -21.87 -5.68 -15.52
CA ALA A 39 -22.10 -5.23 -14.14
C ALA A 39 -21.74 -6.37 -13.16
N HIS A 40 -20.47 -6.81 -13.13
CA HIS A 40 -19.91 -7.71 -12.10
C HIS A 40 -18.37 -7.75 -12.13
N LEU A 41 -17.72 -6.61 -12.38
CA LEU A 41 -16.31 -6.47 -12.04
C LEU A 41 -16.26 -6.07 -10.57
N GLY A 42 -15.98 -7.05 -9.71
CA GLY A 42 -15.72 -6.85 -8.29
C GLY A 42 -14.77 -5.67 -8.09
N SER A 43 -14.99 -4.92 -7.01
CA SER A 43 -14.29 -3.67 -6.71
C SER A 43 -12.77 -3.82 -6.86
N ARG A 44 -12.24 -3.46 -8.04
CA ARG A 44 -10.83 -3.15 -8.15
C ARG A 44 -10.66 -1.86 -7.36
N THR A 45 -9.99 -1.95 -6.23
CA THR A 45 -9.48 -0.76 -5.54
C THR A 45 -8.71 0.08 -6.55
N GLN A 46 -8.79 1.41 -6.41
CA GLN A 46 -8.22 2.35 -7.38
C GLN A 46 -6.71 2.13 -7.60
N ASP A 47 -6.03 1.56 -6.60
CA ASP A 47 -4.60 1.23 -6.58
C ASP A 47 -4.27 -0.18 -7.12
N GLY A 48 -5.27 -1.03 -7.41
CA GLY A 48 -5.06 -2.40 -7.89
C GLY A 48 -4.61 -3.41 -6.82
N VAL A 49 -4.64 -3.07 -5.53
CA VAL A 49 -4.33 -3.97 -4.41
C VAL A 49 -5.60 -4.35 -3.66
N SER A 50 -5.98 -5.63 -3.71
CA SER A 50 -7.09 -6.16 -2.90
C SER A 50 -6.53 -6.93 -1.70
N ILE A 51 -7.01 -6.62 -0.49
CA ILE A 51 -6.65 -7.35 0.73
C ILE A 51 -7.96 -7.92 1.28
N ASP A 52 -8.03 -9.24 1.39
CA ASP A 52 -9.22 -9.93 1.91
C ASP A 52 -9.46 -9.50 3.37
N ARG A 53 -10.73 -9.32 3.76
CA ARG A 53 -11.10 -8.84 5.10
C ARG A 53 -10.59 -9.74 6.24
N GLY A 54 -10.40 -11.03 5.96
CA GLY A 54 -9.88 -11.98 6.94
C GLY A 54 -8.39 -11.84 7.24
N VAL A 55 -7.64 -11.05 6.46
CA VAL A 55 -6.21 -10.85 6.68
C VAL A 55 -5.99 -9.99 7.93
N PHE A 56 -5.27 -10.53 8.91
CA PHE A 56 -5.06 -10.00 10.26
C PHE A 56 -6.33 -9.91 11.11
N ALA A 57 -7.36 -10.71 10.79
CA ALA A 57 -8.60 -10.65 11.55
C ALA A 57 -8.42 -11.27 12.94
N TYR A 58 -8.97 -10.61 13.96
CA TYR A 58 -9.01 -11.12 15.31
C TYR A 58 -9.82 -12.43 15.38
N ASP A 59 -9.18 -13.52 15.84
CA ASP A 59 -9.83 -14.81 16.10
C ASP A 59 -9.92 -15.05 17.62
N GLU A 60 -11.10 -14.79 18.19
CA GLU A 60 -11.42 -15.06 19.61
C GLU A 60 -11.24 -16.53 19.99
N ALA A 61 -11.41 -17.46 19.06
CA ALA A 61 -11.42 -18.89 19.32
C ALA A 61 -10.03 -19.51 19.25
N ALA A 62 -9.14 -18.98 18.41
CA ALA A 62 -7.78 -19.50 18.25
C ALA A 62 -6.91 -19.25 19.48
N GLY A 63 -7.11 -18.12 20.19
CA GLY A 63 -6.30 -17.74 21.37
C GLY A 63 -4.79 -17.64 21.07
N THR A 64 -4.43 -17.66 19.79
CA THR A 64 -3.09 -17.52 19.24
C THR A 64 -3.13 -16.47 18.16
N SER A 65 -2.03 -15.75 18.04
CA SER A 65 -1.96 -14.44 17.42
C SER A 65 -0.86 -14.33 16.40
N HIS A 66 -0.64 -15.44 15.74
CA HIS A 66 0.16 -15.43 14.54
C HIS A 66 -0.76 -15.50 13.34
N GLU A 67 -0.35 -14.82 12.28
CA GLU A 67 -1.03 -14.95 11.02
C GLU A 67 -0.02 -15.15 9.90
N MET A 68 -0.44 -15.97 8.95
CA MET A 68 0.25 -16.14 7.70
C MET A 68 -0.65 -15.62 6.59
N PHE A 69 -0.14 -14.68 5.80
CA PHE A 69 -0.83 -14.22 4.59
C PHE A 69 -0.03 -14.58 3.35
N VAL A 70 -0.71 -14.59 2.20
CA VAL A 70 -0.08 -14.83 0.91
C VAL A 70 -0.52 -13.76 -0.11
N VAL A 71 0.46 -13.22 -0.82
CA VAL A 71 0.29 -12.29 -1.94
C VAL A 71 0.27 -13.08 -3.24
N THR A 72 -0.80 -12.92 -4.00
CA THR A 72 -1.18 -13.70 -5.17
C THR A 72 -1.60 -12.79 -6.32
N ASP A 73 -1.79 -13.37 -7.52
CA ASP A 73 -2.31 -12.68 -8.71
C ASP A 73 -1.60 -11.36 -9.03
N TYR A 74 -0.28 -11.31 -8.81
CA TYR A 74 0.46 -10.06 -8.87
C TYR A 74 0.98 -9.72 -10.28
N SER A 75 1.00 -8.43 -10.62
CA SER A 75 1.27 -7.93 -11.98
C SER A 75 2.73 -7.86 -12.40
N ILE A 76 3.67 -8.10 -11.48
CA ILE A 76 5.11 -7.85 -11.68
C ILE A 76 5.96 -9.06 -11.27
N ALA A 77 7.27 -8.99 -11.49
CA ALA A 77 8.20 -10.06 -11.15
C ALA A 77 8.22 -10.35 -9.63
N THR A 78 8.24 -11.64 -9.29
CA THR A 78 8.25 -12.14 -7.90
C THR A 78 9.28 -11.46 -6.99
N PRO A 79 10.54 -11.18 -7.42
CA PRO A 79 11.51 -10.51 -6.54
C PRO A 79 11.09 -9.11 -6.09
N VAL A 80 10.31 -8.38 -6.89
CA VAL A 80 9.79 -7.05 -6.52
C VAL A 80 8.72 -7.20 -5.44
N VAL A 81 7.85 -8.22 -5.57
CA VAL A 81 6.83 -8.54 -4.56
C VAL A 81 7.47 -8.98 -3.25
N VAL A 82 8.49 -9.84 -3.30
CA VAL A 82 9.26 -10.25 -2.12
C VAL A 82 9.87 -9.03 -1.41
N ALA A 83 10.48 -8.11 -2.16
CA ALA A 83 11.07 -6.91 -1.57
C ALA A 83 10.01 -6.00 -0.91
N ALA A 84 8.83 -5.84 -1.53
CA ALA A 84 7.73 -5.06 -0.97
C ALA A 84 7.16 -5.71 0.30
N VAL A 85 6.95 -7.03 0.30
CA VAL A 85 6.48 -7.78 1.47
C VAL A 85 7.51 -7.75 2.60
N ALA A 86 8.81 -7.84 2.30
CA ALA A 86 9.88 -7.68 3.28
C ALA A 86 9.88 -6.28 3.91
N ALA A 87 9.68 -5.23 3.11
CA ALA A 87 9.58 -3.87 3.63
C ALA A 87 8.37 -3.68 4.55
N ALA A 88 7.22 -4.29 4.22
CA ALA A 88 6.04 -4.30 5.08
C ALA A 88 6.31 -5.02 6.41
N ALA A 89 6.97 -6.18 6.36
CA ALA A 89 7.34 -6.97 7.53
C ALA A 89 8.16 -6.16 8.55
N GLN A 90 9.17 -5.43 8.06
CA GLN A 90 9.98 -4.55 8.91
C GLN A 90 9.14 -3.46 9.58
N ARG A 91 8.17 -2.89 8.86
CA ARG A 91 7.26 -1.88 9.41
C ARG A 91 6.25 -2.46 10.39
N PHE A 92 5.79 -3.70 10.21
CA PHE A 92 4.88 -4.36 11.17
C PHE A 92 5.49 -4.45 12.58
N MET A 93 6.79 -4.76 12.68
CA MET A 93 7.51 -4.80 13.95
C MET A 93 7.53 -3.45 14.71
N MET A 94 7.13 -2.36 14.04
CA MET A 94 7.08 -1.01 14.60
C MET A 94 5.68 -0.59 15.03
N VAL A 95 4.67 -1.45 14.91
CA VAL A 95 3.28 -1.10 15.23
C VAL A 95 2.91 -1.62 16.61
N ASP A 96 2.32 -0.77 17.44
CA ASP A 96 1.75 -1.19 18.72
C ASP A 96 0.31 -1.72 18.61
N GLU A 97 -0.17 -2.36 19.68
CA GLU A 97 -1.53 -2.92 19.76
C GLU A 97 -2.65 -1.89 19.64
N THR A 98 -2.33 -0.60 19.79
CA THR A 98 -3.27 0.50 19.56
C THR A 98 -3.34 0.94 18.10
N GLY A 99 -2.53 0.31 17.23
CA GLY A 99 -2.45 0.61 15.80
C GLY A 99 -1.50 1.74 15.46
N HIS A 100 -0.66 2.19 16.39
CA HIS A 100 0.28 3.27 16.12
C HIS A 100 1.59 2.72 15.53
N GLU A 101 1.96 3.16 14.33
CA GLU A 101 3.27 2.86 13.74
C GLU A 101 4.34 3.84 14.27
N HIS A 102 5.30 3.30 15.01
CA HIS A 102 6.45 4.03 15.49
C HIS A 102 7.50 4.22 14.39
N THR A 103 8.15 5.38 14.37
CA THR A 103 9.17 5.71 13.36
C THR A 103 10.58 5.32 13.77
N THR A 104 10.80 4.93 15.03
CA THR A 104 12.11 4.61 15.60
C THR A 104 11.99 3.51 16.65
N GLU A 105 13.05 2.71 16.81
CA GLU A 105 13.11 1.66 17.85
C GLU A 105 12.98 2.25 19.26
N ALA A 106 13.53 3.44 19.52
CA ALA A 106 13.38 4.12 20.81
C ALA A 106 11.91 4.45 21.16
N GLN A 107 11.07 4.71 20.15
CA GLN A 107 9.63 4.91 20.36
C GLN A 107 8.92 3.59 20.68
N VAL A 108 9.32 2.49 20.03
CA VAL A 108 8.84 1.14 20.37
C VAL A 108 9.21 0.79 21.80
N GLU A 109 10.48 0.98 22.20
CA GLU A 109 10.93 0.74 23.58
C GLU A 109 10.14 1.57 24.60
N ALA A 110 9.84 2.84 24.28
CA ALA A 110 9.02 3.69 25.13
C ALA A 110 7.56 3.19 25.23
N ALA A 111 6.96 2.74 24.14
CA ALA A 111 5.63 2.15 24.14
C ALA A 111 5.57 0.88 25.00
N MET A 112 6.56 -0.01 24.85
CA MET A 112 6.70 -1.21 25.67
C MET A 112 6.88 -0.89 27.17
N ALA A 113 7.60 0.18 27.50
CA ALA A 113 7.74 0.65 28.88
C ALA A 113 6.42 1.21 29.47
N HIS A 114 5.44 1.51 28.61
CA HIS A 114 4.07 1.88 28.95
C HIS A 114 3.08 0.72 28.83
N ASP A 115 3.57 -0.52 28.88
CA ASP A 115 2.79 -1.76 28.77
C ASP A 115 2.04 -1.94 27.44
N LEU A 116 2.44 -1.22 26.38
CA LEU A 116 1.93 -1.46 25.02
C LEU A 116 2.70 -2.58 24.34
N TYR A 117 1.96 -3.43 23.64
CA TYR A 117 2.52 -4.56 22.91
C TYR A 117 2.87 -4.21 21.46
N THR A 118 3.98 -4.75 20.93
CA THR A 118 4.35 -4.78 19.49
C THR A 118 4.65 -6.22 19.08
N PRO A 119 4.59 -6.60 17.78
CA PRO A 119 4.88 -7.96 17.33
C PRO A 119 6.21 -8.52 17.85
N ASN A 120 6.24 -9.83 18.10
CA ASN A 120 7.47 -10.51 18.53
C ASN A 120 8.39 -10.83 17.36
N TYR A 121 7.80 -11.13 16.20
CA TYR A 121 8.53 -11.64 15.05
C TYR A 121 7.76 -11.49 13.74
N THR A 122 8.51 -11.29 12.65
CA THR A 122 8.06 -11.53 11.28
C THR A 122 9.07 -12.41 10.56
N SER A 123 8.59 -13.36 9.76
CA SER A 123 9.47 -14.16 8.90
C SER A 123 10.01 -13.34 7.73
N ASP A 124 11.08 -13.84 7.10
CA ASP A 124 11.38 -13.42 5.73
C ASP A 124 10.24 -13.88 4.80
N PRO A 125 9.94 -13.15 3.71
CA PRO A 125 8.94 -13.60 2.74
C PRO A 125 9.42 -14.84 1.99
N GLU A 126 8.58 -15.86 1.93
CA GLU A 126 8.86 -17.12 1.23
C GLU A 126 8.11 -17.18 -0.10
N VAL A 127 8.78 -17.64 -1.16
CA VAL A 127 8.10 -17.91 -2.44
C VAL A 127 7.60 -19.34 -2.43
N THR A 128 6.28 -19.49 -2.46
CA THR A 128 5.58 -20.79 -2.47
C THR A 128 4.85 -21.00 -3.81
N PRO A 129 4.34 -22.20 -4.09
CA PRO A 129 3.45 -22.42 -5.25
C PRO A 129 2.19 -21.55 -5.23
N ASP A 130 1.75 -21.11 -4.05
CA ASP A 130 0.53 -20.32 -3.86
C ASP A 130 0.77 -18.81 -3.98
N GLY A 131 2.03 -18.34 -3.90
CA GLY A 131 2.40 -16.94 -3.96
C GLY A 131 3.55 -16.58 -3.02
N VAL A 132 3.71 -15.28 -2.73
CA VAL A 132 4.68 -14.78 -1.74
C VAL A 132 4.02 -14.77 -0.37
N GLN A 133 4.52 -15.57 0.56
CA GLN A 133 3.95 -15.78 1.88
C GLN A 133 4.78 -15.08 2.95
N LEU A 134 4.13 -14.61 4.02
CA LEU A 134 4.80 -14.08 5.19
C LEU A 134 4.04 -14.47 6.46
N TYR A 135 4.79 -14.76 7.52
CA TYR A 135 4.29 -15.04 8.86
C TYR A 135 4.59 -13.86 9.81
N VAL A 136 3.62 -13.46 10.62
CA VAL A 136 3.77 -12.52 11.73
C VAL A 136 3.35 -13.21 13.03
N ASP A 137 4.11 -13.01 14.11
CA ASP A 137 3.80 -13.47 15.46
C ASP A 137 3.50 -12.26 16.36
N CYS A 138 2.24 -12.07 16.67
CA CYS A 138 1.79 -11.25 17.79
C CYS A 138 1.51 -12.17 18.99
N LYS A 139 1.44 -11.64 20.22
CA LYS A 139 1.15 -12.40 21.44
C LYS A 139 -0.31 -12.18 21.86
N GLY A 140 -1.02 -13.24 22.21
CA GLY A 140 -2.45 -13.19 22.55
C GLY A 140 -3.36 -13.00 21.32
N SER A 141 -3.32 -11.82 20.72
CA SER A 141 -4.16 -11.41 19.58
C SER A 141 -3.48 -10.39 18.66
N ILE A 142 -3.96 -10.28 17.42
CA ILE A 142 -3.77 -9.07 16.60
C ILE A 142 -5.02 -8.22 16.82
N GLU A 143 -4.91 -7.18 17.64
CA GLU A 143 -6.03 -6.27 17.90
C GLU A 143 -6.45 -5.54 16.62
N GLU A 144 -7.74 -5.21 16.50
CA GLU A 144 -8.28 -4.59 15.28
C GLU A 144 -7.51 -3.33 14.84
N PRO A 145 -7.11 -2.39 15.74
CA PRO A 145 -6.31 -1.23 15.35
C PRO A 145 -4.94 -1.62 14.77
N MET A 146 -4.25 -2.60 15.37
CA MET A 146 -2.99 -3.13 14.85
C MET A 146 -3.18 -3.77 13.47
N ALA A 147 -4.25 -4.56 13.31
CA ALA A 147 -4.61 -5.21 12.05
C ALA A 147 -4.91 -4.20 10.93
N GLU A 148 -5.64 -3.12 11.22
CA GLU A 148 -5.91 -2.03 10.27
C GLU A 148 -4.61 -1.36 9.81
N THR A 149 -3.69 -1.10 10.73
CA THR A 149 -2.39 -0.52 10.42
C THR A 149 -1.52 -1.48 9.61
N PHE A 150 -1.50 -2.78 9.91
CA PHE A 150 -0.81 -3.77 9.07
C PHE A 150 -1.36 -3.81 7.65
N ARG A 151 -2.69 -3.83 7.48
CA ARG A 151 -3.31 -3.79 6.14
C ARG A 151 -2.94 -2.51 5.39
N THR A 152 -2.85 -1.39 6.10
CA THR A 152 -2.42 -0.09 5.53
C THR A 152 -0.96 -0.15 5.08
N ILE A 153 -0.05 -0.56 5.95
CA ILE A 153 1.39 -0.72 5.64
C ILE A 153 1.59 -1.66 4.46
N LEU A 154 0.95 -2.84 4.45
CA LEU A 154 1.09 -3.80 3.36
C LEU A 154 0.64 -3.21 2.03
N ARG A 155 -0.50 -2.52 2.03
CA ARG A 155 -1.00 -1.83 0.83
C ARG A 155 -0.03 -0.76 0.36
N GLU A 156 0.46 0.10 1.26
CA GLU A 156 1.41 1.16 0.92
C GLU A 156 2.67 0.60 0.28
N GLU A 157 3.23 -0.47 0.83
CA GLU A 157 4.45 -1.10 0.34
C GLU A 157 4.27 -1.75 -1.03
N LEU A 158 3.15 -2.45 -1.24
CA LEU A 158 2.81 -3.00 -2.55
C LEU A 158 2.58 -1.89 -3.58
N VAL A 159 1.84 -0.83 -3.24
CA VAL A 159 1.57 0.29 -4.14
C VAL A 159 2.86 1.07 -4.46
N ARG A 160 3.73 1.29 -3.47
CA ARG A 160 5.02 1.96 -3.65
C ARG A 160 5.95 1.21 -4.60
N ALA A 161 5.84 -0.12 -4.64
CA ALA A 161 6.56 -0.99 -5.56
C ALA A 161 5.84 -1.21 -6.91
N ASP A 162 4.74 -0.49 -7.17
CA ASP A 162 3.88 -0.64 -8.36
C ASP A 162 3.33 -2.07 -8.54
N VAL A 163 3.07 -2.75 -7.41
CA VAL A 163 2.51 -4.11 -7.37
C VAL A 163 1.00 -4.01 -7.31
N ARG A 164 0.31 -4.55 -8.32
CA ARG A 164 -1.12 -4.84 -8.27
C ARG A 164 -1.27 -6.31 -7.89
N ALA A 165 -2.05 -6.63 -6.86
CA ALA A 165 -2.10 -7.98 -6.29
C ALA A 165 -3.38 -8.26 -5.50
N ARG A 166 -3.56 -9.53 -5.12
CA ARG A 166 -4.52 -9.98 -4.11
C ARG A 166 -3.81 -10.58 -2.90
N VAL A 167 -4.20 -10.15 -1.72
CA VAL A 167 -3.71 -10.66 -0.43
C VAL A 167 -4.83 -11.42 0.26
N ARG A 168 -4.53 -12.62 0.74
CA ARG A 168 -5.47 -13.49 1.47
C ARG A 168 -4.76 -14.20 2.63
N VAL A 169 -5.55 -14.74 3.55
CA VAL A 169 -5.05 -15.64 4.59
C VAL A 169 -4.45 -16.89 3.92
N ALA A 170 -3.28 -17.32 4.39
CA ALA A 170 -2.72 -18.60 4.00
C ALA A 170 -3.45 -19.72 4.74
N GLY A 171 -3.91 -20.73 3.99
CA GLY A 171 -4.64 -21.88 4.53
C GLY A 171 -3.73 -23.02 4.96
#